data_AF-A0A522R456-F1
#
_entry.id   AF-A0A522R456-F1
#
_cell.length_a   1.000
_cell.length_b   1.000
_cell.length_c   1.000
_cell.angle_alpha   90.00
_cell.angle_beta   90.00
_cell.angle_gamma   90.00
#
_symmetry.space_group_name_H-M   'P 1'
#
loop_
_entity.id
_entity.type
_entity.pdbx_description
1 polymer ?
#
loop_
_entity_poly.entity_id
_entity_poly.type
_entity_poly.pdbx_seq_one_letter_code
_entity_poly.pdbx_strand_id
1 'polypeptide(L)'
;MNAMAQTQESPQEAARRLAQAAVRGAFKSEGLHEYQTADGAPWCWRWRVRKANGEKVIRPMHWNGAAYVEGEPKAPAAGKPLYRLPGLLADTTAPVWIVEGEKCADVLHKLGMVATTSGSSGSANGADWTPLQGRHCVVWPDNDAPGTKYLHDVAAKLGCTVEVVNVAPLNLPEKGDVADWLVAHPGAGAADILALERVAPPATSQPQGCPPEPLRRPLAPAAEYPMDALGPVLGSAARRIHEVVQAPAGLCGQAILAAASLAVQAHADVSLSGTVEPLSLWHVSIAESGERKSAADRWALKAHDEYEKACVAEWRTESEAYEIQRRAYEAAARNAEKGKDPEAVRHALQALGDAPEVPLLPNLTASEPTMEGLHKLYQGGRPSI
;
A
#
# COMPACT_ATOMS: atom_id res chain seq x y z
N MET A 1 -11.69 53.55 -2.79
CA MET A 1 -11.09 52.40 -2.09
C MET A 1 -11.06 51.25 -3.09
N ASN A 2 -9.90 50.97 -3.68
CA ASN A 2 -9.73 49.88 -4.63
C ASN A 2 -9.78 48.56 -3.86
N ALA A 3 -10.83 47.78 -4.07
CA ALA A 3 -10.86 46.39 -3.66
C ALA A 3 -9.73 45.67 -4.43
N MET A 4 -8.65 45.34 -3.73
CA MET A 4 -7.64 44.41 -4.25
C MET A 4 -8.35 43.08 -4.47
N ALA A 5 -8.62 42.73 -5.72
CA ALA A 5 -9.02 41.38 -6.09
C ALA A 5 -7.89 40.45 -5.63
N GLN A 6 -8.13 39.65 -4.59
CA GLN A 6 -7.24 38.56 -4.21
C GLN A 6 -7.16 37.65 -5.43
N THR A 7 -6.01 37.66 -6.10
CA THR A 7 -5.77 36.83 -7.27
C THR A 7 -5.65 35.40 -6.76
N GLN A 8 -6.70 34.61 -6.97
CA GLN A 8 -6.71 33.20 -6.59
C GLN A 8 -5.55 32.49 -7.31
N GLU A 9 -4.72 31.78 -6.54
CA GLU A 9 -3.60 30.99 -7.08
C GLU A 9 -4.10 30.05 -8.18
N SER A 10 -3.43 30.03 -9.33
CA SER A 10 -3.77 29.09 -10.40
C SER A 10 -3.28 27.67 -10.09
N PRO A 11 -3.88 26.61 -10.66
CA PRO A 11 -3.38 25.23 -10.51
C PRO A 11 -1.90 25.08 -10.91
N GLN A 12 -1.44 25.84 -11.92
CA GLN A 12 -0.05 25.80 -12.37
C GLN A 12 0.91 26.40 -11.33
N GLU A 13 0.52 27.52 -10.71
CA GLU A 13 1.30 28.16 -9.64
C GLU A 13 1.35 27.28 -8.39
N ALA A 14 0.20 26.71 -8.01
CA ALA A 14 0.10 25.77 -6.90
C ALA A 14 0.97 24.52 -7.11
N ALA A 15 0.91 23.91 -8.29
CA ALA A 15 1.74 22.76 -8.65
C ALA A 15 3.23 23.10 -8.54
N ARG A 16 3.65 24.29 -8.99
CA ARG A 16 5.04 24.74 -8.88
C ARG A 16 5.46 24.94 -7.43
N ARG A 17 4.61 25.57 -6.61
CA ARG A 17 4.86 25.77 -5.17
C ARG A 17 4.97 24.44 -4.42
N LEU A 18 4.04 23.51 -4.64
CA LEU A 18 4.06 22.18 -4.01
C LEU A 18 5.27 21.35 -4.47
N ALA A 19 5.60 21.39 -5.76
CA ALA A 19 6.81 20.72 -6.27
C ALA A 19 8.09 21.29 -5.65
N GLN A 20 8.21 22.61 -5.46
CA GLN A 20 9.34 23.25 -4.79
C GLN A 20 9.47 22.83 -3.33
N ALA A 21 8.35 22.66 -2.62
CA ALA A 21 8.35 22.17 -1.25
C ALA A 21 8.73 20.68 -1.16
N ALA A 22 8.27 19.87 -2.13
CA ALA A 22 8.42 18.42 -2.11
C ALA A 22 9.77 17.92 -2.66
N VAL A 23 10.39 18.65 -3.59
CA VAL A 23 11.61 18.23 -4.29
C VAL A 23 12.79 19.10 -3.88
N ARG A 24 13.81 18.47 -3.28
CA ARG A 24 15.08 19.14 -2.97
C ARG A 24 15.91 19.31 -4.25
N GLY A 25 16.28 20.56 -4.56
CA GLY A 25 17.15 20.89 -5.70
C GLY A 25 16.41 21.25 -6.99
N ALA A 26 17.15 21.35 -8.09
CA ALA A 26 16.60 21.71 -9.39
C ALA A 26 15.76 20.57 -10.00
N PHE A 27 14.59 20.93 -10.53
CA PHE A 27 13.69 20.03 -11.24
C PHE A 27 13.11 20.72 -12.48
N LYS A 28 12.65 19.91 -13.44
CA LYS A 28 11.93 20.34 -14.63
C LYS A 28 10.48 19.86 -14.54
N SER A 29 9.53 20.78 -14.66
CA SER A 29 8.11 20.42 -14.78
C SER A 29 7.85 19.73 -16.10
N GLU A 30 7.19 18.56 -16.08
CA GLU A 30 6.87 17.78 -17.27
C GLU A 30 5.37 17.78 -17.60
N GLY A 31 4.49 17.95 -16.60
CA GLY A 31 3.06 17.93 -16.84
C GLY A 31 2.22 18.31 -15.63
N LEU A 32 0.98 18.70 -15.91
CA LEU A 32 -0.08 18.92 -14.93
C LEU A 32 -1.37 18.34 -15.53
N HIS A 33 -1.88 17.25 -14.94
CA HIS A 33 -3.00 16.49 -15.46
C HIS A 33 -4.23 16.71 -14.56
N GLU A 34 -5.29 17.26 -15.12
CA GLU A 34 -6.55 17.53 -14.41
C GLU A 34 -7.51 16.35 -14.52
N TYR A 35 -8.00 15.88 -13.37
CA TYR A 35 -9.08 14.93 -13.26
C TYR A 35 -10.38 15.68 -13.01
N GLN A 36 -11.41 15.34 -13.78
CA GLN A 36 -12.71 16.01 -13.73
C GLN A 36 -13.81 15.02 -13.35
N THR A 37 -14.81 15.50 -12.64
CA THR A 37 -16.07 14.78 -12.43
C THR A 37 -16.92 14.77 -13.71
N ALA A 38 -18.02 14.00 -13.71
CA ALA A 38 -18.89 13.83 -14.88
C ALA A 38 -19.52 15.15 -15.38
N ASP A 39 -19.72 16.13 -14.49
CA ASP A 39 -20.22 17.48 -14.77
C ASP A 39 -19.13 18.45 -15.27
N GLY A 40 -17.88 17.98 -15.41
CA GLY A 40 -16.75 18.76 -15.86
C GLY A 40 -16.08 19.60 -14.76
N ALA A 41 -16.52 19.49 -13.51
CA ALA A 41 -15.85 20.17 -12.40
C ALA A 41 -14.49 19.53 -12.09
N PRO A 42 -13.46 20.32 -11.73
CA PRO A 42 -12.17 19.76 -11.34
C PRO A 42 -12.27 18.99 -10.02
N TRP A 43 -11.80 17.74 -10.03
CA TRP A 43 -11.73 16.88 -8.84
C TRP A 43 -10.34 16.92 -8.20
N CYS A 44 -9.30 16.65 -8.98
CA CYS A 44 -7.92 16.71 -8.53
C CYS A 44 -6.97 17.00 -9.70
N TRP A 45 -5.73 17.36 -9.39
CA TRP A 45 -4.67 17.50 -10.37
C TRP A 45 -3.49 16.64 -9.97
N ARG A 46 -2.78 16.10 -10.95
CA ARG A 46 -1.52 15.40 -10.75
C ARG A 46 -0.40 16.16 -11.44
N TRP A 47 0.51 16.70 -10.64
CA TRP A 47 1.69 17.36 -11.16
C TRP A 47 2.82 16.36 -11.30
N ARG A 48 3.60 16.53 -12.37
CA ARG A 48 4.73 15.67 -12.72
C ARG A 48 5.97 16.52 -12.93
N VAL A 49 7.05 16.15 -12.24
CA VAL A 49 8.37 16.77 -12.38
C VAL A 49 9.44 15.72 -12.55
N ARG A 50 10.54 16.11 -13.22
CA ARG A 50 11.76 15.32 -13.33
C ARG A 50 12.89 16.01 -12.59
N LYS A 51 13.54 15.30 -11.67
CA LYS A 51 14.73 15.77 -10.96
C LYS A 51 15.96 15.75 -11.88
N ALA A 52 17.01 16.49 -11.51
CA ALA A 52 18.27 16.51 -12.26
C ALA A 52 18.94 15.13 -12.41
N ASN A 53 18.71 14.20 -11.47
CA ASN A 53 19.19 12.81 -11.53
C ASN A 53 18.37 11.90 -12.46
N GLY A 54 17.36 12.44 -13.16
CA GLY A 54 16.47 11.70 -14.07
C GLY A 54 15.23 11.08 -13.42
N GLU A 55 15.14 11.05 -12.09
CA GLU A 55 14.02 10.49 -11.33
C GLU A 55 12.73 11.30 -11.56
N LYS A 56 11.62 10.61 -11.82
CA LYS A 56 10.29 11.21 -11.98
C LYS A 56 9.54 11.23 -10.65
N VAL A 57 8.93 12.37 -10.32
CA VAL A 57 8.04 12.52 -9.16
C VAL A 57 6.68 12.95 -9.68
N ILE A 58 5.65 12.17 -9.33
CA ILE A 58 4.25 12.44 -9.66
C ILE A 58 3.51 12.49 -8.33
N ARG A 59 2.79 13.58 -8.05
CA ARG A 59 1.97 13.67 -6.84
C ARG A 59 0.63 14.36 -7.12
N PRO A 60 -0.43 13.97 -6.39
CA PRO A 60 -1.73 14.59 -6.49
C PRO A 60 -1.82 15.89 -5.67
N MET A 61 -2.70 16.78 -6.09
CA MET A 61 -3.15 17.97 -5.37
C MET A 61 -4.63 18.22 -5.63
N HIS A 62 -5.30 18.92 -4.72
CA HIS A 62 -6.69 19.31 -4.89
C HIS A 62 -7.00 20.66 -4.22
N TRP A 63 -8.12 21.26 -4.62
CA TRP A 63 -8.64 22.46 -3.98
C TRP A 63 -9.49 22.07 -2.77
N ASN A 64 -9.16 22.59 -1.58
CA ASN A 64 -9.89 22.29 -0.35
C ASN A 64 -10.98 23.33 0.01
N GLY A 65 -11.26 24.28 -0.89
CA GLY A 65 -12.16 25.42 -0.64
C GLY A 65 -11.43 26.73 -0.35
N ALA A 66 -10.15 26.69 0.04
CA ALA A 66 -9.36 27.86 0.38
C ALA A 66 -7.97 27.91 -0.30
N ALA A 67 -7.33 26.75 -0.48
CA ALA A 67 -6.02 26.63 -1.12
C ALA A 67 -5.85 25.28 -1.82
N TYR A 68 -4.86 25.22 -2.72
CA TYR A 68 -4.39 23.94 -3.27
C TYR A 68 -3.45 23.25 -2.28
N VAL A 69 -3.82 22.03 -1.90
CA VAL A 69 -3.11 21.19 -0.95
C VAL A 69 -2.70 19.86 -1.60
N GLU A 70 -1.62 19.27 -1.10
CA GLU A 70 -1.13 17.97 -1.57
C GLU A 70 -2.08 16.84 -1.10
N GLY A 71 -2.28 15.85 -1.98
CA GLY A 71 -3.18 14.72 -1.73
C GLY A 71 -4.41 14.71 -2.64
N GLU A 72 -5.15 13.62 -2.59
CA GLU A 72 -6.44 13.47 -3.28
C GLU A 72 -7.58 13.81 -2.31
N PRO A 73 -8.69 14.42 -2.79
CA PRO A 73 -9.86 14.60 -1.97
C PRO A 73 -10.53 13.24 -1.69
N LYS A 74 -11.51 13.21 -0.78
CA LYS A 74 -12.27 11.99 -0.50
C LYS A 74 -12.86 11.44 -1.81
N ALA A 75 -12.57 10.18 -2.12
CA ALA A 75 -13.07 9.53 -3.32
C ALA A 75 -14.61 9.47 -3.31
N PRO A 76 -15.27 9.68 -4.46
CA PRO A 76 -16.69 9.40 -4.61
C PRO A 76 -17.03 7.95 -4.25
N ALA A 77 -18.28 7.69 -3.85
CA ALA A 77 -18.72 6.34 -3.47
C ALA A 77 -18.59 5.32 -4.61
N ALA A 78 -18.69 5.78 -5.86
CA ALA A 78 -18.54 4.96 -7.06
C ALA A 78 -17.07 4.63 -7.41
N GLY A 79 -16.10 5.31 -6.79
CA GLY A 79 -14.67 5.20 -7.10
C GLY A 79 -14.07 6.52 -7.62
N LYS A 80 -12.76 6.51 -7.85
CA LYS A 80 -12.02 7.66 -8.38
C LYS A 80 -12.36 7.88 -9.86
N PRO A 81 -12.56 9.13 -10.32
CA PRO A 81 -12.85 9.40 -11.72
C PRO A 81 -11.68 9.00 -12.63
N LEU A 82 -12.02 8.54 -13.84
CA LEU A 82 -11.04 8.29 -14.90
C LEU A 82 -10.51 9.61 -15.48
N TYR A 83 -9.27 9.59 -15.96
CA TYR A 83 -8.68 10.77 -16.60
C TYR A 83 -9.49 11.13 -17.87
N ARG A 84 -9.83 12.41 -18.04
CA ARG A 84 -10.65 12.94 -19.16
C ARG A 84 -12.09 12.41 -19.22
N LEU A 85 -12.67 12.08 -18.07
CA LEU A 85 -14.04 11.56 -17.95
C LEU A 85 -15.11 12.34 -18.75
N PRO A 86 -15.17 13.68 -18.75
CA PRO A 86 -16.17 14.40 -19.56
C PRO A 86 -16.08 14.10 -21.06
N GLY A 87 -14.86 13.94 -21.59
CA GLY A 87 -14.64 13.56 -22.99
C GLY A 87 -15.09 12.14 -23.29
N LEU A 88 -14.94 11.22 -22.34
CA LEU A 88 -15.48 9.85 -22.45
C LEU A 88 -17.01 9.85 -22.49
N LEU A 89 -17.66 10.73 -21.73
CA LEU A 89 -19.12 10.81 -21.67
C LEU A 89 -19.71 11.51 -22.91
N ALA A 90 -18.98 12.44 -23.51
CA ALA A 90 -19.42 13.18 -24.70
C ALA A 90 -19.44 12.32 -25.97
N ASP A 91 -18.46 11.44 -26.15
CA ASP A 91 -18.40 10.51 -27.28
C ASP A 91 -18.49 9.08 -26.75
N THR A 92 -19.65 8.45 -26.95
CA THR A 92 -19.93 7.07 -26.53
C THR A 92 -19.73 6.03 -27.64
N THR A 93 -19.52 6.46 -28.88
CA THR A 93 -19.47 5.57 -30.05
C THR A 93 -18.04 5.20 -30.44
N ALA A 94 -17.07 6.07 -30.18
CA ALA A 94 -15.66 5.77 -30.44
C ALA A 94 -15.11 4.70 -29.49
N PRO A 95 -14.16 3.85 -29.95
CA PRO A 95 -13.43 2.94 -29.10
C PRO A 95 -12.56 3.70 -28.09
N VAL A 96 -12.57 3.25 -26.84
CA VAL A 96 -11.83 3.90 -25.75
C VAL A 96 -10.47 3.24 -25.56
N TRP A 97 -9.41 4.02 -25.70
CA TRP A 97 -8.04 3.57 -25.50
C TRP A 97 -7.63 3.74 -24.04
N ILE A 98 -7.21 2.65 -23.40
CA ILE A 98 -6.82 2.62 -22.00
C ILE A 98 -5.32 2.38 -21.91
N VAL A 99 -4.64 3.30 -21.24
CA VAL A 99 -3.18 3.28 -21.02
C VAL A 99 -2.87 3.46 -19.53
N GLU A 100 -1.63 3.18 -19.13
CA GLU A 100 -1.22 3.21 -17.72
C GLU A 100 -1.03 4.62 -17.14
N GLY A 101 -0.63 5.58 -17.97
CA GLY A 101 -0.25 6.92 -17.53
C GLY A 101 -0.93 8.05 -18.30
N GLU A 102 -1.04 9.21 -17.65
CA GLU A 102 -1.72 10.39 -18.17
C GLU A 102 -1.00 10.97 -19.41
N LYS A 103 0.35 10.89 -19.44
CA LYS A 103 1.17 11.31 -20.60
C LYS A 103 0.81 10.52 -21.86
N CYS A 104 0.64 9.21 -21.75
CA CYS A 104 0.27 8.32 -22.86
C CYS A 104 -1.14 8.66 -23.38
N ALA A 105 -2.08 8.91 -22.45
CA ALA A 105 -3.44 9.30 -22.79
C ALA A 105 -3.48 10.65 -23.51
N ASP A 106 -2.66 11.61 -23.09
CA ASP A 106 -2.54 12.91 -23.74
C ASP A 106 -1.98 12.81 -25.16
N VAL A 107 -1.02 11.92 -25.39
CA VAL A 107 -0.44 11.68 -26.71
C VAL A 107 -1.47 11.08 -27.66
N LEU A 108 -2.20 10.06 -27.25
CA LEU A 108 -3.28 9.47 -28.05
C LEU A 108 -4.40 10.47 -28.36
N HIS A 109 -4.76 11.29 -27.37
CA HIS A 109 -5.78 12.31 -27.60
C HIS A 109 -5.34 13.41 -28.56
N LYS A 110 -4.06 13.80 -28.57
CA LYS A 110 -3.54 14.76 -29.57
C LYS A 110 -3.66 14.22 -31.00
N LEU A 111 -3.73 12.90 -31.17
CA LEU A 111 -4.00 12.24 -32.44
C LEU A 111 -5.51 12.13 -32.77
N GLY A 112 -6.38 12.70 -31.93
CA GLY A 112 -7.84 12.69 -32.11
C GLY A 112 -8.53 11.44 -31.55
N MET A 113 -7.84 10.63 -30.75
CA MET A 113 -8.37 9.38 -30.21
C MET A 113 -9.00 9.60 -28.82
N VAL A 114 -10.02 8.82 -28.49
CA VAL A 114 -10.61 8.82 -27.15
C VAL A 114 -9.75 7.95 -26.25
N ALA A 115 -8.97 8.56 -25.35
CA ALA A 115 -8.03 7.86 -24.48
C ALA A 115 -8.16 8.25 -23.01
N THR A 116 -7.96 7.29 -22.11
CA THR A 116 -8.07 7.47 -20.66
C THR A 116 -7.08 6.61 -19.87
N THR A 117 -6.99 6.88 -18.57
CA THR A 117 -6.21 6.10 -17.60
C THR A 117 -6.82 6.20 -16.20
N SER A 118 -6.57 5.19 -15.37
CA SER A 118 -6.80 5.25 -13.91
C SER A 118 -5.65 5.95 -13.17
N GLY A 119 -4.60 6.37 -13.90
CA GLY A 119 -3.50 7.22 -13.44
C GLY A 119 -2.24 6.50 -12.97
N SER A 120 -2.27 5.18 -12.79
CA SER A 120 -1.07 4.36 -12.56
C SER A 120 -1.44 2.87 -12.65
N SER A 121 -0.45 2.01 -12.88
CA SER A 121 -0.58 0.55 -12.80
C SER A 121 -1.20 0.03 -11.50
N GLY A 122 -1.05 0.75 -10.37
CA GLY A 122 -1.67 0.40 -9.08
C GLY A 122 -3.07 0.97 -8.83
N SER A 123 -3.57 1.86 -9.69
CA SER A 123 -4.80 2.62 -9.43
C SER A 123 -6.08 1.95 -9.97
N ALA A 124 -5.95 0.87 -10.74
CA ALA A 124 -7.08 0.22 -11.39
C ALA A 124 -8.17 -0.23 -10.41
N ASN A 125 -7.81 -0.65 -9.19
CA ASN A 125 -8.76 -1.11 -8.18
C ASN A 125 -9.61 0.00 -7.54
N GLY A 126 -9.09 1.22 -7.46
CA GLY A 126 -9.78 2.34 -6.83
C GLY A 126 -10.57 3.22 -7.80
N ALA A 127 -10.48 2.96 -9.11
CA ALA A 127 -11.12 3.75 -10.15
C ALA A 127 -12.56 3.28 -10.43
N ASP A 128 -13.41 4.24 -10.80
CA ASP A 128 -14.76 3.98 -11.29
C ASP A 128 -14.73 3.64 -12.79
N TRP A 129 -14.92 2.35 -13.10
CA TRP A 129 -14.97 1.83 -14.47
C TRP A 129 -16.39 1.80 -15.05
N THR A 130 -17.41 2.18 -14.27
CA THR A 130 -18.81 2.19 -14.74
C THR A 130 -19.03 2.99 -16.03
N PRO A 131 -18.33 4.11 -16.30
CA PRO A 131 -18.51 4.85 -17.56
C PRO A 131 -18.10 4.10 -18.83
N LEU A 132 -17.35 2.99 -18.69
CA LEU A 132 -16.85 2.18 -19.80
C LEU A 132 -17.63 0.88 -20.00
N GLN A 133 -18.63 0.59 -19.15
CA GLN A 133 -19.46 -0.59 -19.30
C GLN A 133 -20.23 -0.58 -20.63
N GLY A 134 -20.25 -1.73 -21.32
CA GLY A 134 -20.87 -1.88 -22.64
C GLY A 134 -20.14 -1.19 -23.79
N ARG A 135 -18.99 -0.53 -23.56
CA ARG A 135 -18.21 0.13 -24.62
C ARG A 135 -17.14 -0.79 -25.21
N HIS A 136 -16.69 -0.48 -26.43
CA HIS A 136 -15.50 -1.11 -26.99
C HIS A 136 -14.24 -0.46 -26.41
N CYS A 137 -13.45 -1.23 -25.68
CA CYS A 137 -12.22 -0.75 -25.05
C CYS A 137 -11.00 -1.42 -25.66
N VAL A 138 -9.94 -0.65 -25.90
CA VAL A 138 -8.64 -1.14 -26.37
C VAL A 138 -7.59 -0.79 -25.34
N VAL A 139 -6.94 -1.80 -24.75
CA VAL A 139 -5.88 -1.59 -23.76
C VAL A 139 -4.53 -1.64 -24.45
N TRP A 140 -3.69 -0.63 -24.19
CA TRP A 140 -2.29 -0.63 -24.60
C TRP A 140 -1.41 -0.64 -23.34
N PRO A 141 -0.85 -1.80 -22.96
CA PRO A 141 0.00 -1.94 -21.79
C PRO A 141 1.43 -1.45 -22.05
N ASP A 142 2.14 -1.02 -21.01
CA ASP A 142 3.58 -0.79 -21.08
C ASP A 142 4.32 -2.13 -21.30
N ASN A 143 5.47 -2.10 -21.98
CA ASN A 143 6.26 -3.31 -22.27
C ASN A 143 7.06 -3.78 -21.04
N ASP A 144 6.36 -4.12 -19.96
CA ASP A 144 6.93 -4.70 -18.74
C ASP A 144 5.92 -5.57 -17.94
N ALA A 145 6.39 -6.19 -16.85
CA ALA A 145 5.56 -7.03 -15.99
C ALA A 145 4.46 -6.25 -15.25
N PRO A 146 4.71 -5.05 -14.67
CA PRO A 146 3.66 -4.17 -14.16
C PRO A 146 2.54 -3.87 -15.16
N GLY A 147 2.85 -3.63 -16.43
CA GLY A 147 1.87 -3.32 -17.45
C GLY A 147 1.01 -4.50 -17.85
N THR A 148 1.60 -5.70 -17.87
CA THR A 148 0.84 -6.95 -18.02
C THR A 148 -0.16 -7.13 -16.87
N LYS A 149 0.23 -6.80 -15.63
CA LYS A 149 -0.68 -6.85 -14.48
C LYS A 149 -1.79 -5.80 -14.59
N TYR A 150 -1.47 -4.57 -14.98
CA TYR A 150 -2.46 -3.52 -15.19
C TYR A 150 -3.52 -3.93 -16.22
N LEU A 151 -3.07 -4.52 -17.33
CA LEU A 151 -3.97 -5.09 -18.34
C LEU A 151 -4.96 -6.09 -17.72
N HIS A 152 -4.48 -7.05 -16.92
CA HIS A 152 -5.35 -8.05 -16.28
C HIS A 152 -6.35 -7.40 -15.31
N ASP A 153 -5.89 -6.45 -14.47
CA ASP A 153 -6.72 -5.76 -13.48
C ASP A 153 -7.83 -4.93 -14.16
N VAL A 154 -7.51 -4.28 -15.29
CA VAL A 154 -8.47 -3.50 -16.09
C VAL A 154 -9.44 -4.42 -16.81
N ALA A 155 -8.95 -5.44 -17.52
CA ALA A 155 -9.78 -6.38 -18.27
C ALA A 155 -10.79 -7.11 -17.38
N ALA A 156 -10.43 -7.45 -16.14
CA ALA A 156 -11.34 -8.09 -15.19
C ALA A 156 -12.47 -7.17 -14.69
N LYS A 157 -12.28 -5.85 -14.73
CA LYS A 157 -13.28 -4.86 -14.27
C LYS A 157 -14.19 -4.36 -15.38
N LEU A 158 -13.72 -4.46 -16.62
CA LEU A 158 -14.48 -4.08 -17.79
C LEU A 158 -15.42 -5.22 -18.18
N GLY A 159 -16.70 -5.08 -17.85
CA GLY A 159 -17.76 -6.00 -18.31
C GLY A 159 -18.13 -5.81 -19.78
N CYS A 160 -17.15 -5.54 -20.65
CA CYS A 160 -17.37 -5.16 -22.06
C CYS A 160 -16.34 -5.79 -23.00
N THR A 161 -16.47 -5.53 -24.29
CA THR A 161 -15.51 -6.01 -25.30
C THR A 161 -14.18 -5.29 -25.12
N VAL A 162 -13.18 -6.03 -24.67
CA VAL A 162 -11.80 -5.55 -24.51
C VAL A 162 -10.94 -6.18 -25.61
N GLU A 163 -10.14 -5.34 -26.28
CA GLU A 163 -9.04 -5.76 -27.14
C GLU A 163 -7.72 -5.26 -26.54
N VAL A 164 -6.61 -5.91 -26.88
CA VAL A 164 -5.29 -5.52 -26.39
C VAL A 164 -4.34 -5.33 -27.56
N VAL A 165 -3.59 -4.24 -27.55
CA VAL A 165 -2.51 -4.03 -28.51
C VAL A 165 -1.42 -5.07 -28.27
N ASN A 166 -1.09 -5.86 -29.30
CA ASN A 166 0.04 -6.78 -29.22
C ASN A 166 1.34 -5.98 -29.24
N VAL A 167 1.97 -5.78 -28.07
CA VAL A 167 3.21 -5.00 -27.95
C VAL A 167 4.46 -5.80 -28.33
N ALA A 168 4.40 -7.13 -28.36
CA ALA A 168 5.52 -8.00 -28.71
C ALA A 168 6.15 -7.73 -30.10
N PRO A 169 5.38 -7.57 -31.19
CA PRO A 169 5.93 -7.25 -32.52
C PRO A 169 6.42 -5.79 -32.64
N LEU A 170 6.11 -4.91 -31.68
CA LEU A 170 6.46 -3.48 -31.76
C LEU A 170 7.92 -3.19 -31.41
N ASN A 171 8.67 -4.20 -30.93
CA ASN A 171 10.10 -4.11 -30.58
C ASN A 171 10.43 -2.88 -29.70
N LEU A 172 9.55 -2.60 -28.74
CA LEU A 172 9.70 -1.48 -27.81
C LEU A 172 10.81 -1.78 -26.79
N PRO A 173 11.51 -0.75 -26.27
CA PRO A 173 12.45 -0.93 -25.15
C PRO A 173 11.72 -1.47 -23.91
N GLU A 174 12.47 -1.96 -22.93
CA GLU A 174 11.91 -2.33 -21.63
C GLU A 174 11.19 -1.12 -21.02
N LYS A 175 9.94 -1.30 -20.57
CA LYS A 175 9.03 -0.22 -20.10
C LYS A 175 8.63 0.78 -21.19
N GLY A 176 8.80 0.41 -22.46
CA GLY A 176 8.37 1.22 -23.59
C GLY A 176 6.85 1.33 -23.64
N ASP A 177 6.36 2.55 -23.89
CA ASP A 177 4.95 2.89 -23.97
C ASP A 177 4.55 3.38 -25.38
N VAL A 178 3.29 3.78 -25.57
CA VAL A 178 2.80 4.37 -26.83
C VAL A 178 3.55 5.64 -27.24
N ALA A 179 4.02 6.43 -26.26
CA ALA A 179 4.79 7.64 -26.56
C ALA A 179 6.17 7.27 -27.10
N ASP A 180 6.80 6.22 -26.58
CA ASP A 180 8.06 5.69 -27.10
C ASP A 180 7.89 5.09 -28.50
N TRP A 181 6.77 4.40 -28.76
CA TRP A 181 6.45 3.89 -30.10
C TRP A 181 6.37 5.01 -31.16
N LEU A 182 5.70 6.12 -30.83
CA LEU A 182 5.58 7.28 -31.72
C LEU A 182 6.91 8.02 -31.93
N VAL A 183 7.81 7.98 -30.95
CA VAL A 183 9.18 8.51 -31.11
C VAL A 183 9.97 7.63 -32.08
N ALA A 184 9.80 6.30 -32.02
CA ALA A 184 10.45 5.37 -32.94
C ALA A 184 9.86 5.42 -34.36
N HIS A 185 8.62 5.87 -34.53
CA HIS A 185 7.91 5.97 -35.81
C HIS A 185 7.50 7.41 -36.13
N PRO A 186 8.46 8.31 -36.41
CA PRO A 186 8.16 9.71 -36.73
C PRO A 186 7.33 9.80 -38.02
N GLY A 187 6.05 10.18 -37.88
CA GLY A 187 5.08 10.27 -38.99
C GLY A 187 3.86 9.35 -38.83
N ALA A 188 3.90 8.41 -37.87
CA ALA A 188 2.74 7.60 -37.54
C ALA A 188 1.63 8.47 -36.91
N GLY A 189 0.39 8.26 -37.35
CA GLY A 189 -0.81 8.93 -36.86
C GLY A 189 -1.82 7.97 -36.24
N ALA A 190 -3.03 8.46 -35.99
CA ALA A 190 -4.11 7.63 -35.43
C ALA A 190 -4.44 6.42 -36.31
N ALA A 191 -4.36 6.54 -37.64
CA ALA A 191 -4.62 5.45 -38.56
C ALA A 191 -3.65 4.27 -38.38
N ASP A 192 -2.37 4.55 -38.16
CA ASP A 192 -1.34 3.53 -37.94
C ASP A 192 -1.55 2.82 -36.61
N ILE A 193 -1.90 3.58 -35.56
CA ILE A 193 -2.25 3.02 -34.24
C ILE A 193 -3.49 2.12 -34.34
N LEU A 194 -4.51 2.56 -35.07
CA LEU A 194 -5.73 1.78 -35.28
C LEU A 194 -5.45 0.48 -36.04
N ALA A 195 -4.44 0.48 -36.92
CA ALA A 195 -4.03 -0.66 -37.73
C ALA A 195 -3.09 -1.65 -37.01
N LEU A 196 -2.63 -1.32 -35.79
CA LEU A 196 -1.80 -2.24 -35.00
C LEU A 196 -2.55 -3.55 -34.73
N GLU A 197 -1.79 -4.65 -34.69
CA GLU A 197 -2.35 -5.95 -34.36
C GLU A 197 -2.97 -5.92 -32.96
N ARG A 198 -4.25 -6.28 -32.90
CA ARG A 198 -5.00 -6.41 -31.67
C ARG A 198 -5.28 -7.88 -31.42
N VAL A 199 -4.94 -8.32 -30.23
CA VAL A 199 -5.28 -9.64 -29.74
C VAL A 199 -6.45 -9.51 -28.80
N ALA A 200 -7.27 -10.57 -28.71
CA ALA A 200 -8.13 -10.70 -27.55
C ALA A 200 -7.24 -10.60 -26.30
N PRO A 201 -7.70 -9.95 -25.22
CA PRO A 201 -6.96 -9.96 -23.97
C PRO A 201 -6.57 -11.41 -23.67
N PRO A 202 -5.33 -11.65 -23.21
CA PRO A 202 -4.95 -12.98 -22.77
C PRO A 202 -6.09 -13.42 -21.87
N ALA A 203 -6.79 -14.50 -22.27
CA ALA A 203 -7.99 -14.92 -21.59
C ALA A 203 -7.64 -14.84 -20.11
N THR A 204 -8.31 -13.95 -19.35
CA THR A 204 -8.24 -14.05 -17.91
C THR A 204 -8.58 -15.49 -17.69
N SER A 205 -7.60 -16.25 -17.25
CA SER A 205 -7.81 -17.64 -16.98
C SER A 205 -8.86 -17.64 -15.87
N GLN A 206 -10.14 -17.72 -16.25
CA GLN A 206 -10.91 -18.83 -15.73
C GLN A 206 -9.98 -20.02 -15.89
N PRO A 207 -9.53 -20.65 -14.80
CA PRO A 207 -8.46 -21.63 -14.86
C PRO A 207 -8.84 -22.75 -15.83
N GLN A 208 -8.47 -22.62 -17.09
CA GLN A 208 -8.62 -23.64 -18.12
C GLN A 208 -7.40 -24.54 -17.97
N GLY A 209 -7.58 -25.60 -17.19
CA GLY A 209 -6.52 -26.55 -16.87
C GLY A 209 -6.67 -27.20 -15.49
N CYS A 210 -7.50 -26.66 -14.60
CA CYS A 210 -8.04 -27.54 -13.56
C CYS A 210 -9.09 -28.42 -14.21
N PRO A 211 -9.08 -29.76 -14.01
CA PRO A 211 -10.28 -30.55 -14.25
C PRO A 211 -11.46 -29.84 -13.57
N PRO A 212 -12.66 -29.83 -14.18
CA PRO A 212 -13.83 -29.18 -13.58
C PRO A 212 -13.88 -29.60 -12.13
N GLU A 213 -13.89 -28.61 -11.23
CA GLU A 213 -13.86 -28.91 -9.81
C GLU A 213 -15.03 -29.84 -9.54
N PRO A 214 -14.78 -31.08 -9.06
CA PRO A 214 -15.85 -32.03 -8.86
C PRO A 214 -16.93 -31.33 -8.07
N LEU A 215 -18.19 -31.40 -8.52
CA LEU A 215 -19.32 -30.77 -7.83
C LEU A 215 -19.26 -31.19 -6.36
N ARG A 216 -18.70 -30.32 -5.53
CA ARG A 216 -18.60 -30.56 -4.11
C ARG A 216 -19.99 -30.33 -3.60
N ARG A 217 -20.49 -31.27 -2.80
CA ARG A 217 -21.69 -31.00 -2.02
C ARG A 217 -21.43 -29.69 -1.26
N PRO A 218 -22.38 -28.74 -1.23
CA PRO A 218 -22.28 -27.60 -0.34
C PRO A 218 -21.86 -28.10 1.03
N LEU A 219 -20.81 -27.51 1.60
CA LEU A 219 -20.40 -27.86 2.95
C LEU A 219 -21.61 -27.67 3.86
N ALA A 220 -21.83 -28.63 4.76
CA ALA A 220 -22.82 -28.44 5.80
C ALA A 220 -22.52 -27.11 6.52
N PRO A 221 -23.54 -26.37 6.98
CA PRO A 221 -23.32 -25.18 7.79
C PRO A 221 -22.31 -25.47 8.89
N ALA A 222 -21.33 -24.58 9.06
CA ALA A 222 -20.35 -24.74 10.12
C ALA A 222 -21.06 -24.82 11.47
N ALA A 223 -20.57 -25.69 12.35
CA ALA A 223 -21.04 -25.71 13.73
C ALA A 223 -20.79 -24.34 14.38
N GLU A 224 -21.69 -23.94 15.27
CA GLU A 224 -21.50 -22.70 16.02
C GLU A 224 -20.22 -22.76 16.84
N TYR A 225 -19.50 -21.62 16.88
CA TYR A 225 -18.28 -21.54 17.67
C TYR A 225 -18.62 -21.62 19.17
N PRO A 226 -17.98 -22.52 19.95
CA PRO A 226 -18.37 -22.81 21.33
C PRO A 226 -17.88 -21.72 22.30
N MET A 227 -18.53 -20.55 22.29
CA MET A 227 -18.19 -19.41 23.15
C MET A 227 -18.19 -19.74 24.64
N ASP A 228 -19.04 -20.66 25.09
CA ASP A 228 -19.12 -21.06 26.49
C ASP A 228 -17.89 -21.86 26.95
N ALA A 229 -17.17 -22.50 26.02
CA ALA A 229 -15.92 -23.21 26.34
C ALA A 229 -14.79 -22.25 26.75
N LEU A 230 -14.90 -20.96 26.39
CA LEU A 230 -13.96 -19.92 26.82
C LEU A 230 -14.20 -19.50 28.29
N GLY A 231 -15.22 -20.04 28.95
CA GLY A 231 -15.56 -19.71 30.32
C GLY A 231 -16.16 -18.31 30.48
N PRO A 232 -16.43 -17.89 31.72
CA PRO A 232 -17.24 -16.69 31.98
C PRO A 232 -16.52 -15.38 31.66
N VAL A 233 -15.19 -15.34 31.72
CA VAL A 233 -14.42 -14.12 31.47
C VAL A 233 -14.18 -13.93 29.97
N LEU A 234 -13.45 -14.85 29.34
CA LEU A 234 -13.09 -14.75 27.93
C LEU A 234 -14.34 -14.91 27.02
N GLY A 235 -15.25 -15.82 27.36
CA GLY A 235 -16.49 -16.02 26.61
C GLY A 235 -17.41 -14.81 26.64
N SER A 236 -17.51 -14.10 27.77
CA SER A 236 -18.30 -12.86 27.85
C SER A 236 -17.68 -11.73 27.04
N ALA A 237 -16.35 -11.59 27.07
CA ALA A 237 -15.63 -10.61 26.25
C ALA A 237 -15.81 -10.89 24.75
N ALA A 238 -15.63 -12.14 24.33
CA ALA A 238 -15.81 -12.56 22.94
C ALA A 238 -17.25 -12.35 22.44
N ARG A 239 -18.26 -12.70 23.27
CA ARG A 239 -19.67 -12.40 22.99
C ARG A 239 -19.92 -10.91 22.82
N ARG A 240 -19.37 -10.09 23.71
CA ARG A 240 -19.56 -8.64 23.63
C ARG A 240 -18.94 -8.04 22.37
N ILE A 241 -17.76 -8.52 21.97
CA ILE A 241 -17.13 -8.12 20.70
C ILE A 241 -18.00 -8.55 19.52
N HIS A 242 -18.51 -9.79 19.52
CA HIS A 242 -19.43 -10.26 18.49
C HIS A 242 -20.67 -9.37 18.36
N GLU A 243 -21.31 -9.00 19.48
CA GLU A 243 -22.48 -8.11 19.49
C GLU A 243 -22.19 -6.70 18.97
N VAL A 244 -21.04 -6.12 19.31
CA VAL A 244 -20.72 -4.72 18.97
C VAL A 244 -20.11 -4.60 17.58
N VAL A 245 -19.13 -5.45 17.28
CA VAL A 245 -18.41 -5.44 16.00
C VAL A 245 -19.25 -6.10 14.91
N GLN A 246 -20.13 -7.04 15.27
CA GLN A 246 -20.92 -7.84 14.33
C GLN A 246 -20.00 -8.70 13.42
N ALA A 247 -18.82 -9.10 13.93
CA ALA A 247 -17.92 -10.07 13.29
C ALA A 247 -18.29 -11.51 13.70
N PRO A 248 -18.04 -12.54 12.88
CA PRO A 248 -18.32 -13.94 13.22
C PRO A 248 -17.83 -14.36 14.61
N ALA A 249 -18.63 -15.19 15.28
CA ALA A 249 -18.33 -15.69 16.63
C ALA A 249 -16.92 -16.32 16.71
N GLY A 250 -16.54 -17.14 15.72
CA GLY A 250 -15.20 -17.75 15.68
C GLY A 250 -14.06 -16.74 15.64
N LEU A 251 -14.20 -15.64 14.89
CA LEU A 251 -13.18 -14.58 14.85
C LEU A 251 -13.05 -13.89 16.21
N CYS A 252 -14.16 -13.56 16.85
CA CYS A 252 -14.16 -12.89 18.15
C CYS A 252 -13.59 -13.77 19.25
N GLY A 253 -13.95 -15.06 19.25
CA GLY A 253 -13.43 -16.04 20.20
C GLY A 253 -11.94 -16.27 20.02
N GLN A 254 -11.48 -16.43 18.78
CA GLN A 254 -10.06 -16.60 18.49
C GLN A 254 -9.25 -15.35 18.84
N ALA A 255 -9.73 -14.15 18.53
CA ALA A 255 -9.03 -12.90 18.88
C ALA A 255 -8.81 -12.78 20.40
N ILE A 256 -9.83 -13.14 21.20
CA ILE A 256 -9.73 -13.14 22.66
C ILE A 256 -8.79 -14.23 23.17
N LEU A 257 -8.81 -15.44 22.59
CA LEU A 257 -7.86 -16.49 22.95
C LEU A 257 -6.41 -16.10 22.63
N ALA A 258 -6.17 -15.48 21.47
CA ALA A 258 -4.85 -14.98 21.09
C ALA A 258 -4.36 -13.92 22.08
N ALA A 259 -5.22 -12.95 22.42
CA ALA A 259 -4.91 -11.93 23.42
C ALA A 259 -4.64 -12.55 24.81
N ALA A 260 -5.43 -13.54 25.22
CA ALA A 260 -5.22 -14.23 26.49
C ALA A 260 -3.88 -14.99 26.51
N SER A 261 -3.57 -15.73 25.44
CA SER A 261 -2.31 -16.46 25.29
C SER A 261 -1.11 -15.51 25.36
N LEU A 262 -1.14 -14.38 24.65
CA LEU A 262 -0.10 -13.36 24.70
C LEU A 262 0.13 -12.83 26.12
N ALA A 263 -0.94 -12.60 26.88
CA ALA A 263 -0.87 -12.10 28.25
C ALA A 263 -0.32 -13.10 29.26
N VAL A 264 -0.52 -14.42 29.06
CA VAL A 264 -0.21 -15.43 30.08
C VAL A 264 0.97 -16.34 29.74
N GLN A 265 1.41 -16.40 28.47
CA GLN A 265 2.45 -17.32 28.03
C GLN A 265 3.80 -17.13 28.73
N ALA A 266 4.10 -15.93 29.24
CA ALA A 266 5.33 -15.66 30.00
C ALA A 266 5.26 -16.11 31.47
N HIS A 267 4.09 -16.53 31.96
CA HIS A 267 3.82 -16.71 33.39
C HIS A 267 3.54 -18.15 33.80
N ALA A 268 3.05 -18.99 32.88
CA ALA A 268 2.67 -20.36 33.22
C ALA A 268 2.75 -21.29 32.02
N ASP A 269 3.00 -22.56 32.34
CA ASP A 269 2.84 -23.71 31.46
C ASP A 269 1.63 -24.54 31.93
N VAL A 270 1.09 -25.37 31.05
CA VAL A 270 0.04 -26.34 31.37
C VAL A 270 0.62 -27.75 31.45
N SER A 271 0.18 -28.54 32.42
CA SER A 271 0.50 -29.98 32.48
C SER A 271 -0.70 -30.81 32.04
N LEU A 272 -0.55 -31.50 30.92
CA LEU A 272 -1.57 -32.38 30.35
C LEU A 272 -1.00 -33.81 30.27
N SER A 273 -1.59 -34.72 31.03
CA SER A 273 -1.23 -36.16 31.00
C SER A 273 0.26 -36.45 31.18
N GLY A 274 0.97 -35.64 31.96
CA GLY A 274 2.40 -35.81 32.26
C GLY A 274 3.36 -35.04 31.34
N THR A 275 2.86 -34.42 30.28
CA THR A 275 3.64 -33.48 29.45
C THR A 275 3.42 -32.06 29.95
N VAL A 276 4.48 -31.25 29.97
CA VAL A 276 4.41 -29.81 30.23
C VAL A 276 4.49 -29.08 28.89
N GLU A 277 3.50 -28.26 28.59
CA GLU A 277 3.39 -27.49 27.35
C GLU A 277 3.20 -25.99 27.67
N PRO A 278 3.80 -25.08 26.89
CA PRO A 278 3.60 -23.65 27.09
C PRO A 278 2.19 -23.21 26.75
N LEU A 279 1.74 -22.10 27.32
CA LEU A 279 0.45 -21.48 27.01
C LEU A 279 0.45 -20.67 25.70
N SER A 280 1.49 -20.80 24.88
CA SER A 280 1.62 -20.17 23.56
C SER A 280 0.72 -20.86 22.54
N LEU A 281 -0.25 -20.13 22.00
CA LEU A 281 -1.20 -20.64 21.02
C LEU A 281 -0.93 -20.08 19.63
N TRP A 282 -1.04 -20.95 18.62
CA TRP A 282 -0.96 -20.56 17.21
C TRP A 282 -2.36 -20.50 16.62
N HIS A 283 -2.72 -19.31 16.12
CA HIS A 283 -4.06 -19.06 15.60
C HIS A 283 -4.00 -18.52 14.17
N VAL A 284 -4.83 -19.08 13.29
CA VAL A 284 -5.00 -18.62 11.90
C VAL A 284 -6.48 -18.52 11.61
N SER A 285 -6.94 -17.33 11.27
CA SER A 285 -8.30 -17.07 10.84
C SER A 285 -8.36 -16.72 9.36
N ILE A 286 -9.17 -17.45 8.61
CA ILE A 286 -9.44 -17.19 7.20
C ILE A 286 -10.85 -16.58 7.12
N ALA A 287 -10.95 -15.35 6.64
CA ALA A 287 -12.23 -14.68 6.45
C ALA A 287 -12.17 -13.72 5.26
N GLU A 288 -13.32 -13.48 4.63
CA GLU A 288 -13.46 -12.58 3.49
C GLU A 288 -13.01 -11.14 3.83
N SER A 289 -12.62 -10.40 2.79
CA SER A 289 -12.32 -8.97 2.96
C SER A 289 -13.56 -8.24 3.44
N GLY A 290 -13.43 -7.42 4.49
CA GLY A 290 -14.57 -6.75 5.11
C GLY A 290 -15.20 -7.49 6.29
N GLU A 291 -14.77 -8.72 6.62
CA GLU A 291 -15.32 -9.50 7.75
C GLU A 291 -14.92 -8.97 9.15
N ARG A 292 -14.47 -7.71 9.23
CA ARG A 292 -14.21 -6.98 10.47
C ARG A 292 -13.16 -7.62 11.40
N LYS A 293 -12.27 -8.46 10.84
CA LYS A 293 -11.10 -9.07 11.50
C LYS A 293 -10.33 -8.06 12.39
N SER A 294 -9.79 -7.01 11.77
CA SER A 294 -9.00 -5.99 12.46
C SER A 294 -9.79 -5.19 13.50
N ALA A 295 -11.12 -5.15 13.41
CA ALA A 295 -11.95 -4.49 14.41
C ALA A 295 -12.17 -5.37 15.65
N ALA A 296 -12.29 -6.68 15.47
CA ALA A 296 -12.32 -7.64 16.57
C ALA A 296 -10.97 -7.67 17.31
N ASP A 297 -9.86 -7.77 16.56
CA ASP A 297 -8.50 -7.77 17.12
C ASP A 297 -8.21 -6.51 17.92
N ARG A 298 -8.63 -5.33 17.43
CA ARG A 298 -8.46 -4.06 18.15
C ARG A 298 -9.08 -4.07 19.54
N TRP A 299 -10.25 -4.68 19.71
CA TRP A 299 -10.89 -4.75 21.02
C TRP A 299 -10.24 -5.79 21.91
N ALA A 300 -9.87 -6.94 21.36
CA ALA A 300 -9.20 -8.01 22.11
C ALA A 300 -7.80 -7.59 22.59
N LEU A 301 -7.05 -6.87 21.75
CA LEU A 301 -5.66 -6.45 22.02
C LEU A 301 -5.55 -5.07 22.69
N LYS A 302 -6.65 -4.38 22.97
CA LYS A 302 -6.61 -3.00 23.51
C LYS A 302 -5.71 -2.84 24.73
N ALA A 303 -5.77 -3.78 25.68
CA ALA A 303 -4.92 -3.74 26.88
C ALA A 303 -3.44 -3.94 26.55
N HIS A 304 -3.13 -4.77 25.55
CA HIS A 304 -1.77 -4.98 25.05
C HIS A 304 -1.25 -3.72 24.37
N ASP A 305 -2.06 -3.05 23.55
CA ASP A 305 -1.70 -1.78 22.92
C ASP A 305 -1.41 -0.67 23.95
N GLU A 306 -2.19 -0.62 25.04
CA GLU A 306 -1.98 0.32 26.14
C GLU A 306 -0.70 0.02 26.92
N TYR A 307 -0.41 -1.25 27.17
CA TYR A 307 0.82 -1.69 27.82
C TYR A 307 2.05 -1.44 26.93
N GLU A 308 1.99 -1.76 25.64
CA GLU A 308 3.07 -1.52 24.68
C GLU A 308 3.41 -0.02 24.63
N LYS A 309 2.42 0.87 24.65
CA LYS A 309 2.64 2.33 24.74
C LYS A 309 3.38 2.75 26.01
N ALA A 310 3.08 2.13 27.15
CA ALA A 310 3.81 2.39 28.39
C ALA A 310 5.27 1.92 28.27
N CYS A 311 5.50 0.73 27.73
CA CYS A 311 6.84 0.21 27.47
C CYS A 311 7.63 1.08 26.48
N VAL A 312 6.98 1.66 25.46
CA VAL A 312 7.62 2.61 24.54
C VAL A 312 8.09 3.87 25.27
N ALA A 313 7.32 4.35 26.25
CA ALA A 313 7.71 5.52 27.03
C ALA A 313 8.93 5.22 27.91
N GLU A 314 8.95 4.08 28.60
CA GLU A 314 10.10 3.61 29.39
C GLU A 314 11.34 3.40 28.52
N TRP A 315 11.20 2.69 27.41
CA TRP A 315 12.27 2.40 26.46
C TRP A 315 12.91 3.66 25.90
N ARG A 316 12.15 4.74 25.68
CA ARG A 316 12.71 6.03 25.23
C ARG A 316 13.67 6.61 26.26
N THR A 317 13.27 6.62 27.54
CA THR A 317 14.13 7.11 28.63
C THR A 317 15.37 6.24 28.79
N GLU A 318 15.22 4.91 28.74
CA GLU A 318 16.33 3.97 28.81
C GLU A 318 17.28 4.10 27.61
N SER A 319 16.76 4.28 26.40
CA SER A 319 17.55 4.45 25.19
C SER A 319 18.37 5.74 25.19
N GLU A 320 17.83 6.83 25.73
CA GLU A 320 18.58 8.07 25.91
C GLU A 320 19.72 7.89 26.92
N ALA A 321 19.46 7.23 28.05
CA ALA A 321 20.48 6.92 29.04
C ALA A 321 21.57 6.00 28.47
N TYR A 322 21.16 4.96 27.75
CA TYR A 322 22.05 4.03 27.05
C TYR A 322 22.95 4.76 26.04
N GLU A 323 22.40 5.66 25.22
CA GLU A 323 23.20 6.36 24.21
C GLU A 323 24.27 7.28 24.85
N ILE A 324 23.96 7.89 25.99
CA ILE A 324 24.94 8.68 26.77
C ILE A 324 26.03 7.77 27.32
N GLN A 325 25.65 6.65 27.96
CA GLN A 325 26.59 5.67 28.51
C GLN A 325 27.48 5.07 27.42
N ARG A 326 26.89 4.69 26.27
CA ARG A 326 27.60 4.14 25.12
C ARG A 326 28.63 5.12 24.59
N ARG A 327 28.28 6.40 24.42
CA ARG A 327 29.23 7.43 23.97
C ARG A 327 30.36 7.64 24.96
N ALA A 328 30.07 7.65 26.26
CA ALA A 328 31.07 7.77 27.30
C ALA A 328 32.04 6.57 27.29
N TYR A 329 31.48 5.35 27.19
CA TYR A 329 32.24 4.11 27.06
C TYR A 329 33.12 4.10 25.82
N GLU A 330 32.58 4.38 24.63
CA GLU A 330 33.34 4.44 23.37
C GLU A 330 34.44 5.51 23.40
N ALA A 331 34.19 6.67 24.03
CA ALA A 331 35.20 7.71 24.18
C ALA A 331 36.34 7.27 25.11
N ALA A 332 36.01 6.62 26.24
CA ALA A 332 36.99 6.09 27.17
C ALA A 332 37.78 4.92 26.58
N ALA A 333 37.14 4.02 25.82
CA ALA A 333 37.81 2.92 25.12
C ALA A 333 38.81 3.45 24.08
N ARG A 334 38.39 4.41 23.24
CA ARG A 334 39.28 5.10 22.28
C ARG A 334 40.43 5.83 22.96
N ASN A 335 40.26 6.29 24.20
CA ASN A 335 41.33 6.94 24.94
C ASN A 335 42.32 5.92 25.51
N ALA A 336 41.82 4.79 26.04
CA ALA A 336 42.64 3.69 26.50
C ALA A 336 43.52 3.10 25.39
N GLU A 337 43.00 3.03 24.15
CA GLU A 337 43.73 2.54 22.97
C GLU A 337 44.90 3.42 22.50
N LYS A 338 44.98 4.68 22.94
CA LYS A 338 46.05 5.62 22.52
C LYS A 338 47.40 5.40 23.23
N GLY A 339 47.46 4.48 24.19
CA GLY A 339 48.69 4.14 24.91
C GLY A 339 49.76 3.54 23.99
N LYS A 340 51.05 3.85 24.25
CA LYS A 340 52.18 3.29 23.48
C LYS A 340 52.65 1.92 24.00
N ASP A 341 52.32 1.59 25.24
CA ASP A 341 52.66 0.33 25.89
C ASP A 341 51.48 -0.64 25.84
N PRO A 342 51.59 -1.80 25.16
CA PRO A 342 50.51 -2.77 25.01
C PRO A 342 49.93 -3.27 26.35
N GLU A 343 50.76 -3.43 27.38
CA GLU A 343 50.31 -3.99 28.66
C GLU A 343 49.47 -2.97 29.45
N ALA A 344 49.85 -1.69 29.38
CA ALA A 344 49.09 -0.59 29.94
C ALA A 344 47.74 -0.39 29.22
N VAL A 345 47.71 -0.53 27.88
CA VAL A 345 46.45 -0.47 27.10
C VAL A 345 45.50 -1.59 27.51
N ARG A 346 46.02 -2.82 27.66
CA ARG A 346 45.22 -3.97 28.10
C ARG A 346 44.63 -3.76 29.49
N HIS A 347 45.42 -3.27 30.45
CA HIS A 347 44.92 -2.96 31.79
C HIS A 347 43.86 -1.85 31.78
N ALA A 348 44.05 -0.81 30.97
CA ALA A 348 43.08 0.29 30.85
C ALA A 348 41.75 -0.19 30.26
N LEU A 349 41.78 -1.04 29.23
CA LEU A 349 40.57 -1.64 28.65
C LEU A 349 39.87 -2.60 29.62
N GLN A 350 40.63 -3.37 30.42
CA GLN A 350 40.03 -4.20 31.47
C GLN A 350 39.37 -3.38 32.58
N ALA A 351 39.91 -2.20 32.90
CA ALA A 351 39.35 -1.31 33.91
C ALA A 351 38.06 -0.60 33.46
N LEU A 352 37.79 -0.53 32.15
CA LEU A 352 36.56 0.03 31.59
C LEU A 352 35.32 -0.83 31.89
N GLY A 353 35.51 -2.13 32.11
CA GLY A 353 34.41 -3.08 32.31
C GLY A 353 33.64 -3.40 31.03
N ASP A 354 32.44 -3.92 31.20
CA ASP A 354 31.59 -4.33 30.07
C ASP A 354 30.90 -3.13 29.40
N ALA A 355 30.61 -3.29 28.11
CA ALA A 355 29.83 -2.31 27.36
C ALA A 355 28.41 -2.21 27.95
N PRO A 356 27.78 -1.02 27.91
CA PRO A 356 26.41 -0.88 28.37
C PRO A 356 25.45 -1.79 27.60
N GLU A 357 24.47 -2.35 28.28
CA GLU A 357 23.48 -3.26 27.69
C GLU A 357 22.44 -2.49 26.87
N VAL A 358 22.07 -3.04 25.71
CA VAL A 358 21.07 -2.45 24.83
C VAL A 358 19.68 -2.67 25.45
N PRO A 359 18.84 -1.63 25.60
CA PRO A 359 17.49 -1.78 26.14
C PRO A 359 16.60 -2.59 25.17
N LEU A 360 15.78 -3.47 25.73
CA LEU A 360 14.88 -4.35 24.96
C LEU A 360 13.84 -3.54 24.20
N LEU A 361 13.56 -3.94 22.95
CA LEU A 361 12.50 -3.32 22.15
C LEU A 361 11.15 -3.45 22.87
N PRO A 362 10.32 -2.39 22.86
CA PRO A 362 9.09 -2.35 23.63
C PRO A 362 7.93 -3.13 22.99
N ASN A 363 8.12 -3.61 21.75
CA ASN A 363 7.09 -4.28 20.96
C ASN A 363 6.62 -5.60 21.60
N LEU A 364 5.32 -5.85 21.50
CA LEU A 364 4.65 -7.10 21.84
C LEU A 364 3.87 -7.68 20.66
N THR A 365 3.60 -6.89 19.63
CA THR A 365 2.85 -7.33 18.44
C THR A 365 3.56 -6.92 17.14
N ALA A 366 3.33 -7.69 16.07
CA ALA A 366 3.88 -7.44 14.74
C ALA A 366 2.75 -7.41 13.69
N SER A 367 2.43 -6.21 13.18
CA SER A 367 1.31 -5.99 12.24
C SER A 367 1.55 -6.55 10.84
N GLU A 368 2.81 -6.51 10.37
CA GLU A 368 3.24 -7.06 9.08
C GLU A 368 4.53 -7.86 9.31
N PRO A 369 4.43 -9.14 9.71
CA PRO A 369 5.59 -9.94 10.05
C PRO A 369 6.33 -10.37 8.78
N THR A 370 7.26 -9.54 8.30
CA THR A 370 8.33 -10.03 7.43
C THR A 370 9.26 -10.91 8.25
N MET A 371 9.90 -11.89 7.60
CA MET A 371 10.83 -12.79 8.28
C MET A 371 12.01 -12.01 8.88
N GLU A 372 12.52 -11.00 8.17
CA GLU A 372 13.55 -10.09 8.66
C GLU A 372 13.08 -9.24 9.84
N GLY A 373 11.81 -8.79 9.82
CA GLY A 373 11.21 -8.03 10.91
C GLY A 373 11.08 -8.87 12.17
N LEU A 374 10.55 -10.08 12.05
CA LEU A 374 10.45 -11.04 13.17
C LEU A 374 11.82 -11.41 13.73
N HIS A 375 12.82 -11.67 12.90
CA HIS A 375 14.18 -11.96 13.39
C HIS A 375 14.76 -10.81 14.22
N LYS A 376 14.57 -9.56 13.81
CA LYS A 376 15.03 -8.41 14.62
C LYS A 376 14.31 -8.32 15.96
N LEU A 377 13.01 -8.60 15.95
CA LEU A 377 12.19 -8.64 17.15
C LEU A 377 12.62 -9.76 18.11
N TYR A 378 12.95 -10.96 17.62
CA TYR A 378 13.47 -12.03 18.46
C TYR A 378 14.89 -11.79 18.98
N GLN A 379 15.71 -10.99 18.28
CA GLN A 379 17.09 -10.71 18.69
C GLN A 379 17.20 -9.70 19.84
N GLY A 380 16.34 -8.68 19.85
CA GLY A 380 16.44 -7.57 20.80
C GLY A 380 15.13 -7.15 21.44
N GLY A 381 14.03 -7.88 21.18
CA GLY A 381 12.72 -7.63 21.77
C GLY A 381 12.48 -8.39 23.06
N ARG A 382 11.26 -8.26 23.55
CA ARG A 382 10.83 -8.92 24.78
C ARG A 382 10.63 -10.43 24.55
N PRO A 383 10.72 -11.26 25.60
CA PRO A 383 10.61 -12.73 25.47
C PRO A 383 9.28 -13.23 24.90
N SER A 384 8.24 -12.41 24.98
CA SER A 384 6.88 -12.70 24.52
C SER A 384 6.52 -11.70 23.43
N ILE A 385 6.83 -12.05 22.17
CA ILE A 385 6.52 -11.28 20.96
C ILE A 385 5.72 -12.11 19.96
#